data_AF-A0A7X6HEM5-F1
#
_entry.id   AF-A0A7X6HEM5-F1
#
_cell.length_a   1.000
_cell.length_b   1.000
_cell.length_c   1.000
_cell.angle_alpha   90.00
_cell.angle_beta   90.00
_cell.angle_gamma   90.00
#
_symmetry.space_group_name_H-M   'P 1'
#
loop_
_entity.id
_entity.type
_entity.pdbx_description
1 polymer ?
#
loop_
_entity_poly.entity_id
_entity_poly.type
_entity_poly.pdbx_seq_one_letter_code
_entity_poly.pdbx_strand_id
1 'polypeptide(L)'
;MLDGQLYLQLDGPLHFNRYRAVTLETEWARQLPWAAAYRDYCRQHEDGCLENGGGEGGQWTSPEAEAMFGPPGEPGTLTGRGSPCWKQRALYDAVRDACGLHADGVRLARISIYDTVAGVSLADALSGNSELDRDGLLDFIERRAVGRS
;
A
#
# COMPACT_ATOMS: atom_id res chain seq x y z
N MET A 1 -20.27 -5.43 -13.90
CA MET A 1 -19.22 -5.76 -14.88
C MET A 1 -18.11 -4.73 -14.70
N LEU A 2 -16.86 -5.17 -14.62
CA LEU A 2 -15.70 -4.27 -14.59
C LEU A 2 -15.47 -3.79 -16.03
N ASP A 3 -16.14 -2.73 -16.46
CA ASP A 3 -15.89 -2.13 -17.78
C ASP A 3 -14.65 -1.21 -17.69
N GLY A 4 -13.69 -1.42 -18.60
CA GLY A 4 -12.36 -0.77 -18.61
C GLY A 4 -11.23 -1.64 -18.05
N GLN A 5 -9.97 -1.26 -18.32
CA GLN A 5 -8.81 -1.99 -17.81
C GLN A 5 -8.61 -1.66 -16.32
N LEU A 6 -9.12 -2.53 -15.44
CA LEU A 6 -8.87 -2.46 -14.00
C LEU A 6 -7.48 -3.00 -13.67
N TYR A 7 -6.66 -2.19 -13.01
CA TYR A 7 -5.45 -2.61 -12.35
C TYR A 7 -5.76 -2.89 -10.88
N LEU A 8 -5.57 -4.15 -10.46
CA LEU A 8 -5.69 -4.55 -9.07
C LEU A 8 -4.30 -4.68 -8.46
N GLN A 9 -4.06 -4.00 -7.34
CA GLN A 9 -2.83 -4.12 -6.56
C GLN A 9 -3.12 -4.70 -5.18
N LEU A 10 -2.48 -5.84 -4.88
CA LEU A 10 -2.42 -6.43 -3.54
C LEU A 10 -1.18 -5.91 -2.82
N ASP A 11 -1.40 -5.20 -1.72
CA ASP A 11 -0.34 -4.56 -0.93
C ASP A 11 0.02 -5.42 0.28
N GLY A 12 1.28 -5.86 0.33
CA GLY A 12 1.89 -6.56 1.46
C GLY A 12 2.48 -5.63 2.53
N PRO A 13 3.15 -6.17 3.57
CA PRO A 13 3.58 -5.42 4.75
C PRO A 13 4.44 -4.18 4.44
N LEU A 14 5.28 -4.25 3.40
CA LEU A 14 6.20 -3.18 3.01
C LEU A 14 5.51 -1.86 2.61
N HIS A 15 4.22 -1.90 2.27
CA HIS A 15 3.46 -0.71 1.92
C HIS A 15 2.95 0.05 3.15
N PHE A 16 2.96 -0.55 4.34
CA PHE A 16 2.34 0.01 5.54
C PHE A 16 3.40 0.57 6.50
N ASN A 17 3.98 1.71 6.12
CA ASN A 17 5.00 2.43 6.90
C ASN A 17 4.66 3.92 7.05
N ARG A 18 5.33 4.63 7.96
CA ARG A 18 5.13 6.07 8.19
C ARG A 18 5.19 6.95 6.95
N TYR A 19 6.03 6.64 5.98
CA TYR A 19 6.16 7.47 4.78
C TYR A 19 4.93 7.31 3.88
N ARG A 20 4.35 6.10 3.82
CA ARG A 20 3.07 5.89 3.16
C ARG A 20 1.94 6.63 3.85
N ALA A 21 1.91 6.66 5.19
CA ALA A 21 0.92 7.46 5.92
C ALA A 21 0.97 8.95 5.49
N VAL A 22 2.17 9.52 5.37
CA VAL A 22 2.37 10.91 4.91
C VAL A 22 1.83 11.13 3.50
N THR A 23 2.05 10.22 2.55
CA THR A 23 1.54 10.44 1.18
C THR A 23 0.01 10.41 1.11
N LEU A 24 -0.63 9.64 2.00
CA LEU A 24 -2.08 9.56 2.15
C LEU A 24 -2.71 10.73 2.93
N GLU A 25 -1.91 11.65 3.46
CA GLU A 25 -2.39 12.87 4.13
C GLU A 25 -2.59 14.04 3.17
N THR A 26 -2.07 13.94 1.94
CA THR A 26 -2.28 14.96 0.89
C THR A 26 -3.76 15.11 0.54
N GLU A 27 -4.17 16.32 0.16
CA GLU A 27 -5.59 16.65 -0.07
C GLU A 27 -6.26 15.77 -1.14
N TRP A 28 -5.55 15.52 -2.24
CA TRP A 28 -6.05 14.66 -3.31
C TRP A 28 -6.11 13.19 -2.87
N ALA A 29 -5.11 12.70 -2.12
CA ALA A 29 -5.07 11.29 -1.70
C ALA A 29 -6.18 10.94 -0.70
N ARG A 30 -6.68 11.92 0.07
CA ARG A 30 -7.82 11.70 0.98
C ARG A 30 -9.11 11.27 0.26
N GLN A 31 -9.20 11.49 -1.05
CA GLN A 31 -10.33 11.08 -1.88
C GLN A 31 -10.26 9.60 -2.29
N LEU A 32 -9.10 8.94 -2.10
CA LEU A 32 -8.93 7.54 -2.49
C LEU A 32 -9.73 6.62 -1.55
N PRO A 33 -10.43 5.60 -2.08
CA PRO A 33 -11.26 4.69 -1.28
C PRO A 33 -10.51 3.94 -0.17
N TRP A 34 -9.20 3.71 -0.33
CA TRP A 34 -8.35 3.02 0.64
C TRP A 34 -7.65 3.95 1.63
N ALA A 35 -7.68 5.28 1.45
CA ALA A 35 -6.79 6.19 2.17
C ALA A 35 -6.97 6.15 3.70
N ALA A 36 -8.22 6.09 4.18
CA ALA A 36 -8.50 6.02 5.61
C ALA A 36 -7.94 4.71 6.22
N ALA A 37 -8.33 3.57 5.66
CA ALA A 37 -7.87 2.26 6.11
C ALA A 37 -6.34 2.14 6.05
N TYR A 38 -5.71 2.61 4.97
CA TYR A 38 -4.26 2.49 4.82
C TYR A 38 -3.48 3.37 5.81
N ARG A 39 -3.98 4.55 6.18
CA ARG A 39 -3.36 5.33 7.26
C ARG A 39 -3.41 4.59 8.59
N ASP A 40 -4.52 3.92 8.88
CA ASP A 40 -4.66 3.11 10.09
C ASP A 40 -3.74 1.89 10.05
N TYR A 41 -3.65 1.20 8.92
CA TYR A 41 -2.71 0.09 8.74
C TYR A 41 -1.25 0.53 8.86
N CYS A 42 -0.86 1.69 8.33
CA CYS A 42 0.49 2.22 8.50
C CYS A 42 0.84 2.49 9.97
N ARG A 43 -0.16 2.80 10.82
CA ARG A 43 0.05 3.01 12.26
C ARG A 43 0.06 1.69 13.03
N GLN A 44 -0.81 0.75 12.66
CA GLN A 44 -1.01 -0.51 13.39
C GLN A 44 0.01 -1.59 13.02
N HIS A 45 0.58 -1.53 11.82
CA HIS A 45 1.40 -2.60 11.25
C HIS A 45 2.80 -2.15 10.79
N GLU A 46 3.29 -1.01 11.29
CA GLU A 46 4.66 -0.54 10.98
C GLU A 46 5.72 -1.55 11.47
N ASP A 47 5.46 -2.24 12.58
CA ASP A 47 6.34 -3.31 13.09
C ASP A 47 6.43 -4.47 12.09
N GLY A 48 5.29 -4.88 11.52
CA GLY A 48 5.28 -5.89 10.45
C GLY A 48 6.03 -5.42 9.19
N CYS A 49 5.99 -4.13 8.88
CA CYS A 49 6.82 -3.55 7.82
C CYS A 49 8.31 -3.65 8.16
N LEU A 50 8.69 -3.34 9.39
CA LEU A 50 10.06 -3.40 9.91
C LEU A 50 10.63 -4.82 9.87
N GLU A 51 9.85 -5.81 10.32
CA GLU A 51 10.22 -7.23 10.30
C GLU A 51 10.50 -7.73 8.87
N ASN A 52 9.73 -7.25 7.89
CA ASN A 52 9.85 -7.66 6.50
C ASN A 52 10.86 -6.85 5.68
N GLY A 53 11.23 -5.64 6.13
CA GLY A 53 11.97 -4.67 5.32
C GLY A 53 13.13 -3.96 5.99
N GLY A 54 13.32 -4.12 7.31
CA GLY A 54 14.24 -3.32 8.11
C GLY A 54 15.47 -4.02 8.68
N GLY A 55 15.58 -5.35 8.55
CA GLY A 55 16.76 -6.11 8.96
C GLY A 55 17.94 -6.01 7.98
N GLU A 56 19.09 -6.55 8.38
CA GLU A 56 20.25 -6.72 7.48
C GLU A 56 19.85 -7.57 6.25
N GLY A 57 20.08 -7.04 5.05
CA GLY A 57 19.64 -7.65 3.79
C GLY A 57 18.18 -7.38 3.40
N GLY A 58 17.42 -6.66 4.24
CA GLY A 58 16.07 -6.18 3.92
C GLY A 58 16.05 -4.99 2.94
N GLN A 59 14.85 -4.59 2.51
CA GLN A 59 14.65 -3.43 1.62
C GLN A 59 14.81 -2.08 2.35
N TRP A 60 15.87 -1.93 3.14
CA TRP A 60 16.11 -0.72 3.92
C TRP A 60 16.76 0.39 3.07
N THR A 61 17.70 0.04 2.20
CA THR A 61 18.41 0.99 1.33
C THR A 61 18.80 0.37 -0.01
N SER A 62 19.01 1.22 -1.01
CA SER A 62 19.59 0.86 -2.31
C SER A 62 20.27 2.10 -2.93
N PRO A 63 21.22 1.95 -3.86
CA PRO A 63 21.86 3.09 -4.51
C PRO A 63 20.85 4.06 -5.16
N GLU A 64 19.79 3.54 -5.78
CA GLU A 64 18.76 4.34 -6.44
C GLU A 64 17.91 5.10 -5.43
N ALA A 65 17.53 4.45 -4.32
CA ALA A 65 16.77 5.10 -3.27
C ALA A 65 17.59 6.18 -2.56
N GLU A 66 18.90 5.93 -2.35
CA GLU A 66 19.83 6.90 -1.78
C GLU A 66 20.05 8.11 -2.70
N ALA A 67 20.11 7.89 -4.02
CA ALA A 67 20.19 8.97 -4.99
C ALA A 67 18.96 9.91 -4.92
N MET A 68 17.79 9.40 -4.54
CA MET A 68 16.55 10.18 -4.41
C MET A 68 16.35 10.82 -3.04
N PHE A 69 16.68 10.10 -1.96
CA PHE A 69 16.31 10.49 -0.59
C PHE A 69 17.49 10.70 0.35
N GLY A 70 18.72 10.58 -0.17
CA GLY A 70 19.95 10.65 0.60
C GLY A 70 20.28 9.34 1.33
N PRO A 71 21.41 9.32 2.06
CA PRO A 71 21.91 8.13 2.75
C PRO A 71 20.92 7.62 3.82
N PRO A 72 20.90 6.30 4.09
CA PRO A 72 20.02 5.71 5.09
C PRO A 72 20.42 6.12 6.51
N GLY A 73 19.47 5.98 7.44
CA GLY A 73 19.79 5.80 8.86
C GLY A 73 20.15 4.34 9.17
N GLU A 74 20.52 4.07 10.42
CA GLU A 74 20.79 2.71 10.89
C GLU A 74 19.60 1.77 10.56
N PRO A 75 19.84 0.57 10.01
CA PRO A 75 18.81 -0.43 9.76
C PRO A 75 17.92 -0.66 10.99
N GLY A 76 16.61 -0.75 10.77
CA GLY A 76 15.63 -0.89 11.84
C GLY A 76 15.36 0.38 12.65
N THR A 77 16.18 1.43 12.51
CA THR A 77 16.00 2.68 13.26
C THR A 77 15.03 3.60 12.54
N LEU A 78 13.83 3.68 13.08
CA LEU A 78 12.75 4.47 12.50
C LEU A 78 12.90 5.99 12.75
N THR A 79 13.77 6.41 13.67
CA THR A 79 14.06 7.82 13.94
C THR A 79 15.16 8.38 13.02
N GLY A 80 15.19 9.71 12.87
CA GLY A 80 16.23 10.37 12.07
C GLY A 80 16.01 10.16 10.57
N ARG A 81 17.04 9.69 9.85
CA ARG A 81 16.99 9.53 8.38
C ARG A 81 16.07 8.41 7.93
N GLY A 82 15.98 7.32 8.71
CA GLY A 82 15.22 6.10 8.38
C GLY A 82 15.60 5.49 7.03
N SER A 83 14.68 4.70 6.46
CA SER A 83 14.87 3.99 5.18
C SER A 83 14.62 4.87 3.95
N PRO A 84 15.61 5.02 3.03
CA PRO A 84 15.40 5.60 1.70
C PRO A 84 14.48 4.74 0.83
N CYS A 85 14.58 3.41 0.89
CA CYS A 85 13.74 2.51 0.10
C CYS A 85 12.26 2.59 0.49
N TRP A 86 11.94 2.75 1.78
CA TRP A 86 10.55 2.94 2.21
C TRP A 86 9.98 4.27 1.71
N LYS A 87 10.77 5.35 1.69
CA LYS A 87 10.37 6.64 1.10
C LYS A 87 10.14 6.52 -0.41
N GLN A 88 11.03 5.81 -1.11
CA GLN A 88 10.88 5.56 -2.54
C GLN A 88 9.62 4.76 -2.84
N ARG A 89 9.35 3.69 -2.08
CA ARG A 89 8.11 2.91 -2.19
C ARG A 89 6.88 3.77 -1.96
N ALA A 90 6.87 4.57 -0.89
CA ALA A 90 5.74 5.46 -0.57
C ALA A 90 5.51 6.51 -1.67
N LEU A 91 6.58 7.04 -2.28
CA LEU A 91 6.49 7.95 -3.42
C LEU A 91 5.90 7.25 -4.65
N TYR A 92 6.37 6.04 -4.99
CA TYR A 92 5.85 5.29 -6.13
C TYR A 92 4.39 4.89 -5.95
N ASP A 93 3.99 4.54 -4.72
CA ASP A 93 2.59 4.31 -4.39
C ASP A 93 1.75 5.58 -4.59
N ALA A 94 2.26 6.74 -4.15
CA ALA A 94 1.57 8.01 -4.36
C ALA A 94 1.43 8.37 -5.85
N VAL A 95 2.46 8.10 -6.66
CA VAL A 95 2.40 8.30 -8.13
C VAL A 95 1.32 7.40 -8.74
N ARG A 96 1.27 6.12 -8.37
CA ARG A 96 0.23 5.18 -8.86
C ARG A 96 -1.16 5.63 -8.46
N ASP A 97 -1.32 6.08 -7.21
CA ASP A 97 -2.60 6.58 -6.73
C ASP A 97 -3.05 7.82 -7.51
N ALA A 98 -2.14 8.76 -7.77
CA ALA A 98 -2.44 9.95 -8.55
C ALA A 98 -2.82 9.59 -10.00
N CYS A 99 -2.12 8.63 -10.62
CA CYS A 99 -2.51 8.10 -11.92
C CYS A 99 -3.90 7.45 -11.89
N GLY A 100 -4.19 6.62 -10.88
CA GLY A 100 -5.52 6.01 -10.73
C GLY A 100 -6.65 7.02 -10.54
N LEU A 101 -6.36 8.14 -9.88
CA LEU A 101 -7.36 9.19 -9.62
C LEU A 101 -7.58 10.12 -10.82
N HIS A 102 -6.53 10.38 -11.61
CA HIS A 102 -6.53 11.50 -12.57
C HIS A 102 -6.26 11.11 -14.03
N ALA A 103 -5.73 9.92 -14.32
CA ALA A 103 -5.48 9.50 -15.70
C ALA A 103 -6.74 8.90 -16.33
N ASP A 104 -7.06 9.36 -17.54
CA ASP A 104 -8.17 8.80 -18.33
C ASP A 104 -7.86 7.36 -18.76
N GLY A 105 -8.89 6.50 -18.77
CA GLY A 105 -8.78 5.11 -19.20
C GLY A 105 -8.05 4.18 -18.21
N VAL A 106 -7.70 4.67 -17.02
CA VAL A 106 -7.10 3.88 -15.95
C VAL A 106 -8.09 3.75 -14.80
N ARG A 107 -8.40 2.50 -14.42
CA ARG A 107 -9.04 2.19 -13.14
C ARG A 107 -8.06 1.48 -12.23
N LEU A 108 -7.98 1.89 -10.98
CA LEU A 108 -7.09 1.30 -9.97
C LEU A 108 -7.91 0.86 -8.75
N ALA A 109 -7.75 -0.40 -8.35
CA ALA A 109 -8.20 -0.89 -7.05
C ALA A 109 -7.01 -1.33 -6.21
N ARG A 110 -6.98 -0.92 -4.94
CA ARG A 110 -5.97 -1.38 -3.97
C ARG A 110 -6.61 -2.14 -2.82
N ILE A 111 -6.08 -3.33 -2.58
CA ILE A 111 -6.45 -4.19 -1.46
C ILE A 111 -5.19 -4.50 -0.64
N SER A 112 -5.34 -4.59 0.67
CA SER A 112 -4.28 -4.85 1.64
C SER A 112 -4.44 -6.25 2.20
N ILE A 113 -3.32 -6.92 2.50
CA ILE A 113 -3.35 -8.15 3.31
C ILE A 113 -4.06 -7.99 4.68
N TYR A 114 -4.19 -6.75 5.17
CA TYR A 114 -4.89 -6.42 6.42
C TYR A 114 -6.39 -6.17 6.24
N ASP A 115 -6.90 -6.21 5.01
CA ASP A 115 -8.32 -6.03 4.74
C ASP A 115 -9.14 -7.23 5.22
N THR A 116 -10.37 -6.94 5.63
CA THR A 116 -11.41 -7.93 5.89
C THR A 116 -12.49 -7.83 4.82
N VAL A 117 -12.77 -8.95 4.16
CA VAL A 117 -13.73 -9.07 3.06
C VAL A 117 -14.88 -9.96 3.53
N ALA A 118 -16.08 -9.40 3.62
CA ALA A 118 -17.28 -10.12 4.10
C ALA A 118 -17.06 -10.86 5.45
N GLY A 119 -16.28 -10.28 6.36
CA GLY A 119 -15.96 -10.85 7.67
C GLY A 119 -14.76 -11.81 7.68
N VAL A 120 -14.13 -12.07 6.53
CA VAL A 120 -12.96 -12.95 6.39
C VAL A 120 -11.70 -12.11 6.20
N SER A 121 -10.66 -12.40 7.00
CA SER A 121 -9.32 -11.81 6.85
C SER A 121 -8.70 -12.20 5.51
N LEU A 122 -8.24 -11.21 4.73
CA LEU A 122 -7.58 -11.48 3.45
C LEU A 122 -6.29 -12.27 3.64
N ALA A 123 -5.51 -12.00 4.70
CA ALA A 123 -4.31 -12.75 5.03
C ALA A 123 -4.58 -14.24 5.30
N ASP A 124 -5.66 -14.55 6.02
CA ASP A 124 -6.04 -15.95 6.30
C ASP A 124 -6.48 -16.68 5.03
N ALA A 125 -7.24 -16.00 4.18
CA ALA A 125 -7.65 -16.54 2.89
C ALA A 125 -6.46 -16.80 1.96
N LEU A 126 -5.51 -15.87 1.87
CA LEU A 126 -4.28 -16.04 1.09
C LEU A 126 -3.39 -17.18 1.61
N SER A 127 -3.48 -17.47 2.90
CA SER A 127 -2.76 -18.57 3.55
C SER A 127 -3.51 -19.91 3.50
N GLY A 128 -4.72 -19.94 2.92
CA GLY A 128 -5.57 -21.13 2.84
C GLY A 128 -6.26 -21.52 4.15
N ASN A 129 -6.27 -20.63 5.16
CA ASN A 129 -6.91 -20.86 6.45
C ASN A 129 -8.40 -20.48 6.45
N SER A 130 -8.89 -19.85 5.39
CA SER A 130 -10.29 -19.43 5.23
C SER A 130 -10.64 -19.32 3.75
N GLU A 131 -11.93 -19.37 3.42
CA GLU A 131 -12.43 -19.19 2.05
C GLU A 131 -13.09 -17.82 1.90
N LEU A 132 -12.81 -17.16 0.77
CA LEU A 132 -13.48 -15.92 0.38
C LEU A 132 -14.64 -16.22 -0.54
N ASP A 133 -15.80 -15.68 -0.20
CA ASP A 133 -16.91 -15.62 -1.15
C ASP A 133 -16.52 -14.76 -2.36
N ARG A 134 -16.78 -15.28 -3.55
CA ARG A 134 -16.39 -14.65 -4.81
C ARG A 134 -17.08 -13.30 -4.99
N ASP A 135 -18.37 -13.26 -4.73
CA ASP A 135 -19.18 -12.07 -4.94
C ASP A 135 -18.81 -10.99 -3.90
N GLY A 136 -18.61 -11.40 -2.64
CA GLY A 136 -18.09 -10.52 -1.60
C GLY A 136 -16.71 -9.92 -1.92
N LEU A 137 -15.82 -10.69 -2.56
CA LEU A 137 -14.51 -10.19 -3.01
C LEU A 137 -14.65 -9.19 -4.17
N LEU A 138 -15.48 -9.50 -5.17
CA LEU A 138 -15.72 -8.60 -6.30
C LEU A 138 -16.34 -7.28 -5.84
N ASP A 139 -17.31 -7.32 -4.93
CA ASP A 139 -17.92 -6.14 -4.33
C ASP A 139 -16.91 -5.31 -3.53
N PHE A 140 -15.98 -5.97 -2.81
CA PHE A 140 -14.93 -5.28 -2.07
C PHE A 140 -13.94 -4.58 -3.01
N ILE A 141 -13.53 -5.26 -4.09
CA ILE A 141 -12.65 -4.68 -5.12
C ILE A 141 -13.31 -3.46 -5.77
N GLU A 142 -14.60 -3.54 -6.09
CA GLU A 142 -15.32 -2.41 -6.69
C GLU A 142 -15.39 -1.21 -5.73
N ARG A 143 -15.66 -1.44 -4.43
CA ARG A 143 -15.60 -0.38 -3.40
C ARG A 143 -14.20 0.22 -3.23
N ARG A 144 -13.15 -0.51 -3.61
CA ARG A 144 -11.77 -0.06 -3.58
C ARG A 144 -11.28 0.53 -4.89
N ALA A 145 -12.10 0.53 -5.94
CA ALA A 145 -11.72 1.05 -7.24
C ALA A 145 -11.89 2.57 -7.34
N VAL A 146 -10.98 3.22 -8.07
CA VAL A 146 -11.04 4.63 -8.47
C VAL A 146 -10.64 4.77 -9.94
N GLY A 147 -10.97 5.90 -10.56
CA GLY A 147 -10.68 6.19 -11.96
C GLY A 147 -11.90 6.05 -12.87
N ARG A 148 -11.79 6.59 -14.08
CA ARG A 148 -12.87 6.60 -15.09
C ARG A 148 -12.55 5.62 -16.21
N SER A 149 -13.52 4.78 -16.55
CA SER A 149 -13.51 3.91 -17.73
C SER A 149 -13.71 4.70 -19.02
#